data_AF-A0AAJ2MZR5-F1
#
_entry.id   AF-A0AAJ2MZR5-F1
#
_cell.length_a   1.000
_cell.length_b   1.000
_cell.length_c   1.000
_cell.angle_alpha   90.00
_cell.angle_beta   90.00
_cell.angle_gamma   90.00
#
_symmetry.space_group_name_H-M   'P 1'
#
loop_
_entity.id
_entity.type
_entity.pdbx_description
1 polymer ?
#
loop_
_entity_poly.entity_id
_entity_poly.type
_entity_poly.pdbx_seq_one_letter_code
_entity_poly.pdbx_strand_id
1 'polypeptide(L)'
;MRNISREYEKEATIVLYECAKFPKDFKEMIEILNNIAELANVRIVSYCEHQHSNGAKSLAAIVEESNINLSEWLEYNTFIVRISSCNPNSNFEKVKSYLEKRLECKESKIDERKVQLYLNK
;
A
#
# COMPACT_ATOMS: atom_id res chain seq x y z
N MET A 1 -27.79 -4.78 -6.09
CA MET A 1 -26.45 -4.18 -5.95
C MET A 1 -26.59 -2.94 -5.10
N ARG A 2 -25.82 -2.79 -4.00
CA ARG A 2 -25.84 -1.53 -3.23
C ARG A 2 -25.16 -0.46 -4.08
N ASN A 3 -25.84 0.65 -4.35
CA ASN A 3 -25.25 1.83 -4.96
C ASN A 3 -24.19 2.38 -4.00
N ILE A 4 -22.93 2.03 -4.25
CA ILE A 4 -21.81 2.70 -3.60
C ILE A 4 -21.68 4.04 -4.34
N SER A 5 -22.16 5.12 -3.72
CA SER A 5 -21.90 6.48 -4.20
C SER A 5 -20.40 6.74 -4.07
N ARG A 6 -19.67 6.58 -5.16
CA ARG A 6 -18.21 6.80 -5.23
C ARG A 6 -17.92 8.27 -5.43
N GLU A 7 -17.96 9.03 -4.34
CA GLU A 7 -17.75 10.48 -4.38
C GLU A 7 -16.27 10.87 -4.29
N TYR A 8 -15.48 10.00 -3.68
CA TYR A 8 -14.07 10.20 -3.43
C TYR A 8 -13.29 8.90 -3.58
N GLU A 9 -12.03 9.04 -3.96
CA GLU A 9 -10.99 8.04 -3.82
C GLU A 9 -10.27 8.29 -2.49
N LYS A 10 -10.04 7.22 -1.73
CA LYS A 10 -9.23 7.29 -0.52
C LYS A 10 -7.78 6.98 -0.88
N GLU A 11 -6.90 7.87 -0.49
CA GLU A 11 -5.46 7.68 -0.62
C GLU A 11 -4.79 7.63 0.76
N ALA A 12 -3.77 6.80 0.89
CA ALA A 12 -2.89 6.78 2.04
C ALA A 12 -1.43 6.59 1.64
N THR A 13 -0.55 7.34 2.29
CA THR A 13 0.88 7.05 2.33
C THR A 13 1.25 6.57 3.73
N ILE A 14 1.68 5.32 3.84
CA ILE A 14 2.20 4.72 5.07
C ILE A 14 3.72 4.69 4.95
N VAL A 15 4.41 5.32 5.90
CA VAL A 15 5.87 5.29 6.00
C VAL A 15 6.24 4.54 7.27
N LEU A 16 7.03 3.48 7.13
CA LEU A 16 7.50 2.65 8.24
C LEU A 16 9.01 2.85 8.39
N TYR A 17 9.43 3.21 9.60
CA TYR A 17 10.81 3.55 9.93
C TYR A 17 11.45 2.51 10.85
N GLU A 18 12.78 2.39 10.76
CA GLU A 18 13.57 1.48 11.59
C GLU A 18 13.08 0.03 11.52
N CYS A 19 12.75 -0.44 10.32
CA CYS A 19 12.29 -1.81 10.09
C CYS A 19 13.45 -2.80 10.23
N ALA A 20 13.27 -3.84 11.06
CA ALA A 20 14.27 -4.89 11.23
C ALA A 20 14.22 -5.96 10.13
N LYS A 21 13.11 -6.04 9.38
CA LYS A 21 12.90 -7.04 8.32
C LYS A 21 12.43 -6.39 7.03
N PHE A 22 12.92 -6.94 5.93
CA PHE A 22 12.50 -6.61 4.56
C PHE A 22 12.15 -7.89 3.78
N PRO A 23 11.29 -7.79 2.76
CA PRO A 23 11.06 -8.87 1.80
C PRO A 23 12.37 -9.38 1.21
N LYS A 24 12.62 -10.69 1.30
CA LYS A 24 13.86 -11.28 0.75
C LYS A 24 13.88 -11.28 -0.77
N ASP A 25 12.72 -11.47 -1.39
CA ASP A 25 12.50 -11.55 -2.82
C ASP A 25 11.13 -10.95 -3.20
N PHE A 26 10.82 -10.93 -4.49
CA PHE A 26 9.51 -10.46 -4.95
C PHE A 26 8.37 -11.38 -4.53
N LYS A 27 8.61 -12.67 -4.27
CA LYS A 27 7.57 -13.58 -3.79
C LYS A 27 7.06 -13.14 -2.41
N GLU A 28 7.96 -12.85 -1.47
CA GLU A 28 7.57 -12.29 -0.17
C GLU A 28 6.93 -10.89 -0.32
N MET A 29 7.37 -10.08 -1.27
CA MET A 29 6.80 -8.75 -1.53
C MET A 29 5.37 -8.83 -2.11
N ILE A 30 5.10 -9.82 -2.97
CA ILE A 30 3.77 -10.13 -3.50
C ILE A 30 2.86 -10.67 -2.39
N GLU A 31 3.37 -11.49 -1.47
CA GLU A 31 2.61 -11.94 -0.30
C GLU A 31 2.16 -10.73 0.55
N ILE A 32 3.05 -9.76 0.78
CA ILE A 32 2.71 -8.50 1.45
C ILE A 32 1.64 -7.74 0.66
N LEU A 33 1.82 -7.58 -0.65
CA LEU A 33 0.83 -6.92 -1.51
C LEU A 33 -0.57 -7.57 -1.39
N ASN A 34 -0.65 -8.90 -1.44
CA ASN A 34 -1.92 -9.63 -1.35
C ASN A 34 -2.61 -9.38 0.00
N ASN A 35 -1.86 -9.40 1.10
CA ASN A 35 -2.40 -9.09 2.43
C ASN A 35 -2.86 -7.63 2.52
N ILE A 36 -2.11 -6.69 1.93
CA ILE A 36 -2.53 -5.28 1.86
C ILE A 36 -3.84 -5.16 1.10
N ALA A 37 -3.95 -5.81 -0.06
CA ALA A 37 -5.15 -5.76 -0.90
C ALA A 37 -6.38 -6.33 -0.18
N GLU A 38 -6.22 -7.46 0.52
CA GLU A 38 -7.27 -8.05 1.35
C GLU A 38 -7.72 -7.11 2.47
N LEU A 39 -6.77 -6.55 3.24
CA LEU A 39 -7.06 -5.64 4.35
C LEU A 39 -7.66 -4.31 3.88
N ALA A 40 -7.24 -3.82 2.73
CA ALA A 40 -7.80 -2.64 2.07
C ALA A 40 -9.11 -2.94 1.33
N ASN A 41 -9.53 -4.21 1.24
CA ASN A 41 -10.70 -4.68 0.51
C ASN A 41 -10.70 -4.22 -0.96
N VAL A 42 -9.56 -4.40 -1.64
CA VAL A 42 -9.38 -4.11 -3.07
C VAL A 42 -8.90 -5.35 -3.80
N ARG A 43 -9.17 -5.42 -5.10
CA ARG A 43 -8.75 -6.53 -5.94
C ARG A 43 -7.58 -6.12 -6.83
N ILE A 44 -6.50 -6.90 -6.79
CA ILE A 44 -5.35 -6.73 -7.68
C ILE A 44 -5.71 -7.21 -9.08
N VAL A 45 -5.40 -6.39 -10.08
CA VAL A 45 -5.57 -6.68 -11.52
C VAL A 45 -4.26 -7.18 -12.11
N SER A 46 -3.16 -6.48 -11.83
CA SER A 46 -1.81 -6.81 -12.30
C SER A 46 -0.78 -6.08 -11.45
N TYR A 47 0.49 -6.48 -11.54
CA TYR A 47 1.59 -5.78 -10.89
C TYR A 47 2.86 -5.83 -11.75
N CYS A 48 3.80 -4.92 -11.47
CA CYS A 48 5.14 -4.93 -12.01
C CYS A 48 6.17 -4.82 -10.89
N GLU A 49 7.36 -5.36 -11.15
CA GLU A 49 8.45 -5.50 -10.21
C GLU A 49 9.69 -4.78 -10.74
N HIS A 50 10.46 -4.17 -9.85
CA HIS A 50 11.76 -3.61 -10.19
C HIS A 50 12.74 -3.74 -9.02
N GLN A 51 13.94 -4.23 -9.31
CA GLN A 51 15.04 -4.28 -8.34
C GLN A 51 16.07 -3.22 -8.72
N HIS A 52 16.39 -2.37 -7.76
CA HIS A 52 17.38 -1.31 -7.88
C HIS A 52 18.81 -1.87 -7.73
N SER A 53 19.80 -1.10 -8.17
CA SER A 53 21.21 -1.51 -8.14
C SER A 53 21.76 -1.74 -6.72
N ASN A 54 21.18 -1.10 -5.71
CA ASN A 54 21.51 -1.31 -4.29
C ASN A 54 20.79 -2.52 -3.67
N GLY A 55 20.04 -3.29 -4.47
CA GLY A 55 19.28 -4.46 -4.04
C GLY A 55 17.88 -4.17 -3.51
N ALA A 56 17.50 -2.90 -3.33
CA ALA A 56 16.16 -2.49 -2.92
C ALA A 56 15.12 -2.88 -3.97
N LYS A 57 13.91 -3.20 -3.53
CA LYS A 57 12.80 -3.60 -4.40
C LYS A 57 11.71 -2.54 -4.44
N SER A 58 11.04 -2.47 -5.58
CA SER A 58 9.82 -1.71 -5.78
C SER A 58 8.79 -2.59 -6.48
N LEU A 59 7.56 -2.50 -6.02
CA LEU A 59 6.43 -3.20 -6.62
C LEU A 59 5.29 -2.20 -6.78
N ALA A 60 4.73 -2.12 -7.98
CA ALA A 60 3.54 -1.34 -8.26
C ALA A 60 2.43 -2.26 -8.76
N ALA A 61 1.23 -2.13 -8.20
CA ALA A 61 0.07 -2.93 -8.52
C ALA A 61 -1.08 -2.05 -8.97
N ILE A 62 -1.71 -2.45 -10.07
CA ILE A 62 -3.01 -1.95 -10.49
C ILE A 62 -4.05 -2.71 -9.68
N VAL A 63 -4.93 -1.99 -9.00
CA VAL A 63 -6.13 -2.57 -8.37
C VAL A 63 -7.37 -2.04 -9.09
N GLU A 64 -8.54 -2.63 -8.85
CA GLU A 64 -9.78 -2.15 -9.48
C GLU A 64 -9.97 -0.64 -9.23
N GLU A 65 -9.85 0.13 -10.33
CA GLU A 65 -9.99 1.60 -10.38
C GLU A 65 -8.96 2.39 -9.57
N SER A 66 -7.80 1.80 -9.23
CA SER A 66 -6.76 2.50 -8.46
C SER A 66 -5.39 1.77 -8.47
N ASN A 67 -4.53 2.03 -7.47
CA ASN A 67 -3.19 1.44 -7.38
C ASN A 67 -2.66 1.24 -5.94
N ILE A 68 -1.70 0.32 -5.80
CA ILE A 68 -0.86 0.14 -4.60
C ILE A 68 0.61 0.18 -5.04
N ASN A 69 1.46 0.89 -4.30
CA ASN A 69 2.90 0.92 -4.52
C ASN A 69 3.64 0.57 -3.24
N LEU A 70 4.68 -0.25 -3.35
CA LEU A 70 5.57 -0.69 -2.29
C LEU A 70 7.00 -0.29 -2.67
N SER A 71 7.74 0.32 -1.74
CA SER A 71 9.12 0.75 -1.98
C SER A 71 10.00 0.51 -0.76
N GLU A 72 11.10 -0.21 -0.96
CA GLU A 72 12.18 -0.37 0.01
C GLU A 72 13.18 0.79 -0.09
N TRP A 73 13.61 1.32 1.06
CA TRP A 73 14.72 2.28 1.21
C TRP A 73 15.70 1.71 2.22
N LEU A 74 16.56 0.79 1.76
CA LEU A 74 17.42 -0.03 2.61
C LEU A 74 18.43 0.81 3.40
N GLU A 75 18.98 1.86 2.80
CA GLU A 75 19.92 2.80 3.43
C GLU A 75 19.34 3.54 4.64
N TYR A 76 18.00 3.57 4.76
CA TYR A 76 17.28 4.23 5.86
C TYR A 76 16.45 3.25 6.70
N ASN A 77 16.58 1.94 6.48
CA ASN A 77 15.70 0.91 7.07
C ASN A 77 14.22 1.32 6.99
N THR A 78 13.82 1.89 5.86
CA THR A 78 12.49 2.47 5.66
C THR A 78 11.72 1.70 4.59
N PHE A 79 10.42 1.47 4.83
CA PHE A 79 9.50 0.88 3.87
C PHE A 79 8.31 1.81 3.65
N ILE A 80 7.99 2.11 2.40
CA ILE A 80 6.91 3.04 2.04
C ILE A 80 5.84 2.29 1.27
N VAL A 81 4.60 2.47 1.70
CA VAL A 81 3.41 1.94 1.02
C VAL A 81 2.51 3.10 0.64
N ARG A 82 2.15 3.20 -0.64
CA ARG A 82 1.11 4.12 -1.13
C ARG A 82 -0.07 3.30 -1.59
N ILE A 83 -1.25 3.63 -1.11
CA ILE A 83 -2.48 2.91 -1.43
C ILE A 83 -3.48 3.93 -1.87
N SER A 84 -4.11 3.66 -3.00
CA SER A 84 -5.28 4.36 -3.43
C SER A 84 -6.41 3.37 -3.65
N SER A 85 -7.64 3.77 -3.31
CA SER A 85 -8.81 2.91 -3.34
C SER A 85 -10.10 3.68 -3.51
N CYS A 86 -10.92 3.22 -4.46
CA CYS A 86 -12.31 3.67 -4.64
C CYS A 86 -13.31 2.95 -3.71
N ASN A 87 -12.82 2.08 -2.80
CA ASN A 87 -13.67 1.41 -1.82
C ASN A 87 -13.79 2.26 -0.53
N PRO A 88 -15.00 2.76 -0.19
CA PRO A 88 -15.17 3.59 1.01
C PRO A 88 -14.87 2.84 2.32
N ASN A 89 -14.88 1.50 2.29
CA ASN A 89 -14.61 0.66 3.46
C ASN A 89 -13.12 0.30 3.62
N SER A 90 -12.22 0.80 2.77
CA SER A 90 -10.77 0.54 2.91
C SER A 90 -10.27 1.04 4.27
N ASN A 91 -9.56 0.18 4.99
CA ASN A 91 -9.04 0.44 6.32
C ASN A 91 -7.50 0.44 6.29
N PHE A 92 -6.91 1.62 6.14
CA PHE A 92 -5.47 1.75 6.00
C PHE A 92 -4.73 1.63 7.34
N GLU A 93 -5.38 1.92 8.47
CA GLU A 93 -4.83 1.63 9.80
C GLU A 93 -4.60 0.12 10.01
N LYS A 94 -5.52 -0.74 9.57
CA LYS A 94 -5.29 -2.20 9.59
C LYS A 94 -4.10 -2.60 8.74
N VAL A 95 -3.93 -1.97 7.57
CA VAL A 95 -2.77 -2.20 6.70
C VAL A 95 -1.48 -1.79 7.40
N LYS A 96 -1.44 -0.60 7.99
CA LYS A 96 -0.30 -0.09 8.75
C LYS A 96 0.07 -1.03 9.89
N SER A 97 -0.88 -1.43 10.73
CA SER A 97 -0.61 -2.36 11.85
C SER A 97 -0.10 -3.72 11.39
N TYR A 98 -0.61 -4.22 10.25
CA TYR A 98 -0.07 -5.44 9.63
C TYR A 98 1.40 -5.26 9.23
N LEU A 99 1.73 -4.14 8.57
CA LEU A 99 3.08 -3.86 8.10
C LEU A 99 4.07 -3.64 9.24
N GLU A 100 3.70 -2.89 10.27
CA GLU A 100 4.51 -2.68 11.48
C GLU A 100 4.93 -4.02 12.10
N LYS A 101 3.98 -4.95 12.22
CA LYS A 101 4.25 -6.29 12.75
C LYS A 101 5.05 -7.16 11.80
N ARG A 102 4.74 -7.14 10.50
CA ARG A 102 5.38 -8.00 9.48
C ARG A 102 6.84 -7.63 9.23
N LEU A 103 7.16 -6.34 9.34
CA LEU A 103 8.48 -5.78 9.04
C LEU A 103 9.26 -5.40 10.31
N GLU A 104 8.64 -5.54 11.50
CA GLU A 104 9.25 -5.24 12.79
C GLU A 104 9.80 -3.81 12.85
N CYS A 105 8.96 -2.85 12.48
CA CYS A 105 9.30 -1.42 12.46
C CYS A 105 8.97 -0.77 13.80
N LYS A 106 9.80 0.19 14.24
CA LYS A 106 9.62 0.85 15.55
C LYS A 106 8.67 2.03 15.51
N GLU A 107 8.64 2.74 14.39
CA GLU A 107 7.78 3.91 14.18
C GLU A 107 7.11 3.80 12.81
N SER A 108 5.89 4.29 12.71
CA SER A 108 5.25 4.50 11.43
C SER A 108 4.38 5.76 11.42
N LYS A 109 4.20 6.32 10.23
CA LYS A 109 3.32 7.45 9.96
C LYS A 109 2.36 7.09 8.85
N ILE A 110 1.15 7.63 8.94
CA ILE A 110 0.16 7.52 7.88
C ILE A 110 -0.38 8.92 7.58
N ASP A 111 -0.39 9.26 6.30
CA ASP A 111 -1.06 10.43 5.76
C ASP A 111 -2.23 9.94 4.90
N GLU A 112 -3.46 10.16 5.36
CA GLU A 112 -4.68 9.79 4.65
C GLU A 112 -5.36 11.03 4.06
N ARG A 113 -5.83 10.91 2.81
CA ARG A 113 -6.63 11.96 2.18
C ARG A 113 -7.77 11.38 1.34
N LYS A 114 -8.76 12.23 1.07
CA LYS A 114 -9.86 11.94 0.14
C LYS A 114 -9.69 12.82 -1.10
N VAL A 115 -9.64 12.20 -2.26
CA VAL A 115 -9.59 12.87 -3.56
C VAL A 115 -10.99 12.85 -4.14
N GLN A 116 -11.57 14.03 -4.37
CA GLN A 116 -12.90 14.13 -4.95
C GLN A 116 -12.85 13.76 -6.44
N LEU A 117 -13.72 12.83 -6.87
CA LEU A 117 -13.69 12.30 -8.24
C LEU A 117 -14.43 13.17 -9.26
N TYR A 118 -15.32 14.05 -8.80
CA TYR A 118 -16.06 15.00 -9.64
C TYR A 118 -16.31 16.29 -8.87
N LEU A 119 -16.12 17.43 -9.53
CA LEU A 119 -16.31 18.74 -8.91
C LEU A 119 -17.79 19.13 -8.80
N ASN A 120 -18.63 18.66 -9.73
CA ASN A 120 -20.08 18.86 -9.76
C ASN A 120 -20.76 17.57 -10.26
N LYS A 121 -21.91 17.20 -9.68
CA LYS A 121 -22.77 16.09 -10.11
C LYS A 121 -23.82 16.57 -11.11
#